data_AF-A0A059EVP9-F1
#
_entry.id   AF-A0A059EVP9-F1
#
_cell.length_a   1.000
_cell.length_b   1.000
_cell.length_c   1.000
_cell.angle_alpha   90.00
_cell.angle_beta   90.00
_cell.angle_gamma   90.00
#
_symmetry.space_group_name_H-M   'P 1'
#
loop_
_entity.id
_entity.type
_entity.pdbx_description
1 polymer ?
#
loop_
_entity_poly.entity_id
_entity_poly.type
_entity_poly.pdbx_seq_one_letter_code
_entity_poly.pdbx_strand_id
1 'polypeptide(L)' 'FVNPGSKIITDCWKGYKDLNLFGFEHFRINHSYHFIDPTDKNIHTQKIERVWKSVKK' A
#
# COMPACT_ATOMS: atom_id res chain seq x y z
N PHE A 1 16.05 0.28 -2.36
CA PHE A 1 16.14 1.75 -2.24
C PHE A 1 14.86 2.33 -2.82
N VAL A 2 14.22 3.27 -2.12
CA VAL A 2 12.99 3.94 -2.61
C VAL A 2 13.40 5.31 -3.13
N ASN A 3 12.95 5.68 -4.33
CA ASN A 3 13.31 6.97 -4.92
C ASN A 3 12.63 8.12 -4.15
N PRO A 4 13.34 9.24 -3.90
CA PRO A 4 12.73 10.44 -3.33
C PRO A 4 11.49 10.88 -4.13
N GLY A 5 10.42 11.28 -3.44
CA GLY A 5 9.13 11.64 -4.05
C GLY A 5 8.24 10.46 -4.44
N SER A 6 8.65 9.21 -4.17
CA SER A 6 7.77 8.05 -4.34
C SER A 6 6.71 7.99 -3.24
N LYS A 7 5.48 7.63 -3.61
CA LYS A 7 4.41 7.29 -2.68
C LYS A 7 4.48 5.82 -2.31
N ILE A 8 4.38 5.51 -1.02
CA ILE A 8 4.29 4.13 -0.54
C ILE A 8 2.84 3.83 -0.20
N ILE A 9 2.27 2.77 -0.78
CA ILE A 9 0.92 2.31 -0.49
C ILE A 9 1.03 0.88 0.02
N THR A 10 0.55 0.62 1.24
CA THR A 10 0.55 -0.74 1.80
C THR A 10 -0.84 -1.14 2.32
N ASP A 11 -1.00 -2.42 2.59
CA ASP A 11 -2.05 -2.90 3.47
C ASP A 11 -1.80 -2.41 4.92
N CYS A 12 -2.81 -2.49 5.77
CA CYS A 12 -2.74 -2.09 7.18
C CYS A 12 -1.88 -3.02 8.05
N TRP A 13 -0.82 -3.65 7.51
CA TRP A 13 0.06 -4.51 8.27
C TRP A 13 0.85 -3.72 9.32
N LYS A 14 0.93 -4.28 10.54
CA LYS A 14 1.54 -3.61 11.70
C LYS A 14 3.02 -3.27 11.50
N GLY A 15 3.74 -4.03 10.68
CA GLY A 15 5.16 -3.76 10.38
C GLY A 15 5.39 -2.46 9.60
N TYR A 16 4.38 -1.96 8.88
CA TYR A 16 4.48 -0.75 8.07
C TYR A 16 3.97 0.52 8.78
N LYS A 17 3.50 0.41 10.03
CA LYS A 17 2.85 1.51 10.74
C LYS A 17 3.75 2.76 10.91
N ASP A 18 5.06 2.56 10.99
CA ASP A 18 6.04 3.60 11.32
C ASP A 18 6.73 4.19 10.07
N LEU A 19 6.32 3.81 8.85
CA LEU A 19 6.96 4.31 7.61
C LEU A 19 6.90 5.83 7.47
N ASN A 20 5.83 6.46 7.97
CA ASN A 20 5.72 7.91 8.04
C ASN A 20 6.82 8.55 8.93
N LEU A 21 7.26 7.86 9.99
CA LEU A 21 8.32 8.34 10.88
C LEU A 21 9.70 8.27 10.23
N PHE A 22 9.87 7.41 9.21
CA PHE A 22 11.09 7.31 8.42
C PHE A 22 11.12 8.32 7.24
N GLY A 23 10.16 9.24 7.16
CA GLY A 23 10.11 10.28 6.14
C GLY A 23 9.50 9.83 4.81
N PHE A 24 8.80 8.69 4.78
CA PHE A 24 8.06 8.26 3.60
C PHE A 24 6.63 8.78 3.61
N GLU A 25 6.13 9.23 2.46
CA GLU A 25 4.71 9.51 2.25
C GLU A 25 3.97 8.17 2.15
N HIS A 26 3.40 7.72 3.27
CA HIS A 26 2.82 6.38 3.40
C HIS A 26 1.29 6.40 3.53
N PHE A 27 0.64 5.77 2.55
CA PHE A 27 -0.80 5.54 2.49
C PHE A 27 -1.14 4.10 2.88
N ARG A 28 -2.27 3.92 3.54
CA ARG A 28 -2.73 2.61 4.03
C ARG A 28 -4.12 2.32 3.53
N ILE A 29 -4.32 1.14 2.95
CA ILE A 29 -5.65 0.68 2.52
C ILE A 29 -6.09 -0.46 3.43
N ASN A 30 -7.28 -0.29 4.00
CA ASN A 30 -7.91 -1.34 4.78
C ASN A 30 -8.92 -2.12 3.93
N HIS A 31 -8.48 -3.23 3.34
CA HIS A 31 -9.29 -4.10 2.49
C HIS A 31 -10.55 -4.68 3.16
N SER A 32 -10.62 -4.68 4.50
CA SER A 32 -11.83 -5.12 5.22
C SER A 32 -12.95 -4.08 5.16
N TYR A 33 -12.64 -2.81 4.95
CA TYR A 33 -13.61 -1.72 4.89
C TYR A 33 -13.74 -1.14 3.48
N HIS A 34 -12.62 -0.97 2.78
CA HIS A 34 -12.55 -0.35 1.47
C HIS A 34 -11.51 -1.04 0.61
N PHE A 35 -11.92 -1.48 -0.58
CA PHE A 35 -11.05 -2.18 -1.54
C PHE A 35 -10.21 -1.22 -2.42
N ILE A 36 -10.65 0.03 -2.49
CA ILE A 36 -9.99 1.18 -3.10
C ILE A 36 -10.13 2.30 -2.07
N ASP A 37 -9.12 3.16 -1.92
CA ASP A 37 -9.24 4.30 -1.02
C ASP A 37 -10.46 5.17 -1.39
N PRO A 38 -11.32 5.53 -0.41
CA PRO A 38 -12.55 6.29 -0.68
C PRO A 38 -12.29 7.74 -1.09
N THR A 39 -11.10 8.28 -0.83
CA THR A 39 -10.72 9.66 -1.11
C THR A 39 -9.88 9.81 -2.38
N ASP A 40 -9.07 8.81 -2.74
CA ASP A 40 -8.28 8.80 -3.98
C ASP A 40 -8.31 7.44 -4.68
N LYS A 41 -8.98 7.38 -5.84
CA LYS A 41 -9.13 6.14 -6.64
C LYS A 41 -7.81 5.60 -7.19
N ASN A 42 -6.73 6.38 -7.18
CA ASN A 42 -5.40 5.93 -7.60
C ASN A 42 -4.66 5.16 -6.50
N ILE A 43 -5.17 5.17 -5.27
CA ILE A 43 -4.58 4.46 -4.14
C ILE A 43 -5.25 3.08 -4.04
N HIS A 44 -4.62 2.07 -4.66
CA HIS A 44 -5.04 0.67 -4.61
C HIS A 44 -3.86 -0.32 -4.68
N THR A 45 -3.88 -1.42 -3.90
CA THR A 45 -2.82 -2.47 -3.92
C THR A 45 -3.18 -3.69 -4.77
N GLN A 46 -4.41 -3.75 -5.30
CA GLN A 46 -4.98 -4.79 -6.16
C GLN A 46 -4.02 -5.45 -7.17
N LYS A 47 -3.30 -4.63 -7.94
CA LYS A 47 -2.39 -5.14 -8.99
C LYS A 47 -1.27 -5.99 -8.40
N ILE A 48 -0.75 -5.59 -7.24
CA ILE A 48 0.32 -6.30 -6.55
C ILE A 48 -0.22 -7.64 -6.02
N GLU A 49 -1.35 -7.66 -5.31
CA GLU A 49 -1.92 -8.88 -4.75
C GLU A 49 -2.23 -9.96 -5.80
N ARG A 50 -2.80 -9.55 -6.95
CA ARG A 50 -3.02 -10.47 -8.07
C ARG A 50 -1.71 -11.06 -8.59
N VAL A 51 -0.66 -10.24 -8.71
CA VAL A 51 0.67 -10.70 -9.14
C VAL A 51 1.25 -11.70 -8.15
N TRP A 52 1.21 -11.43 -6.83
CA TRP A 52 1.67 -12.38 -5.82
C TRP A 52 0.90 -13.70 -5.87
N LYS A 53 -0.43 -13.66 -6.09
CA LYS A 53 -1.23 -14.87 -6.27
C LYS A 53 -0.79 -15.69 -7.48
N SER A 54 -0.42 -15.03 -8.58
CA SER A 54 0.11 -15.70 -9.77
C SER A 54 1.52 -16.27 -9.58
N VAL A 55 2.37 -15.59 -8.80
CA VAL A 55 3.77 -16.00 -8.53
C VAL A 55 3.86 -17.10 -7.47
N LYS A 56 2.88 -17.19 -6.56
CA LYS A 56 2.83 -18.26 -5.54
C LYS A 56 2.53 -19.66 -6.09
N LYS A 57 2.26 -19.80 -7.40
CA LYS A 57 1.98 -21.09 -8.05
C LYS A 57 3.28 -21.76 -8.45
#